data_AF-A0A1M5NSA1-F1
#
_entry.id   AF-A0A1M5NSA1-F1
#
_cell.length_a   1.000
_cell.length_b   1.000
_cell.length_c   1.000
_cell.angle_alpha   90.00
_cell.angle_beta   90.00
_cell.angle_gamma   90.00
#
_symmetry.space_group_name_H-M   'P 1'
#
loop_
_entity.id
_entity.type
_entity.pdbx_description
1 polymer ?
#
loop_
_entity_poly.entity_id
_entity_poly.type
_entity_poly.pdbx_seq_one_letter_code
_entity_poly.pdbx_strand_id
1 'polypeptide(L)'
;MDDKQLDKKLKKLRSSMDGIPSRTDKKLILSEIQSGKKRWNTSNLIIYAGSVACLLLLSLLLIQSGTFSFNNADDGFLLSSEDEEVVLLEYGSIGIVKQDFGNNYLFSSTSHNLIIENNVRGMSENAQPAVLEYHLGIRNNWGETIGSIKDFSPETNSYKNGVKVHLEPRKSLIEVMDEVLGYNLFERPVFYDGLPVIPSIRGGVYSLSFEIESDREYENSSPFLAESQRKRLLEEAGEVDVVLTIKDKEIARMYLNETEMLHIAPISDEGGYNEKE
;
A
#
# COMPACT_ATOMS: atom_id res chain seq x y z
N MET A 1 -6.93 11.47 -103.15
CA MET A 1 -6.91 10.61 -101.95
C MET A 1 -7.23 9.21 -102.45
N ASP A 2 -6.38 8.22 -102.17
CA ASP A 2 -6.41 6.91 -102.86
C ASP A 2 -7.57 6.05 -102.35
N ASP A 3 -8.51 5.65 -103.22
CA ASP A 3 -9.77 4.98 -102.85
C ASP A 3 -9.56 3.68 -102.05
N LYS A 4 -8.42 3.03 -102.25
CA LYS A 4 -8.02 1.83 -101.51
C LYS A 4 -7.79 2.09 -100.02
N GLN A 5 -7.38 3.29 -99.63
CA GLN A 5 -7.19 3.65 -98.22
C GLN A 5 -8.51 3.95 -97.52
N LEU A 6 -9.50 4.51 -98.24
CA LEU A 6 -10.83 4.76 -97.70
C LEU A 6 -11.53 3.43 -97.35
N ASP A 7 -11.43 2.46 -98.25
CA ASP A 7 -12.09 1.17 -98.10
C ASP A 7 -11.51 0.36 -96.94
N LYS A 8 -10.18 0.43 -96.76
CA LYS A 8 -9.49 -0.19 -95.61
C LYS A 8 -9.89 0.45 -94.28
N LYS A 9 -10.14 1.76 -94.26
CA LYS A 9 -10.63 2.46 -93.06
C LYS A 9 -12.10 2.13 -92.77
N LEU A 10 -12.95 2.04 -93.78
CA LEU A 10 -14.37 1.66 -93.64
C LEU A 10 -14.53 0.21 -93.16
N LYS A 11 -13.73 -0.72 -93.68
CA LYS A 11 -13.73 -2.12 -93.20
C LYS A 11 -13.33 -2.23 -91.73
N LYS A 12 -12.34 -1.44 -91.31
CA LYS A 12 -11.85 -1.40 -89.92
C LYS A 12 -12.87 -0.76 -88.96
N LEU A 13 -13.62 0.25 -89.43
CA LEU A 13 -14.71 0.87 -88.68
C LEU A 13 -15.90 -0.08 -88.51
N ARG A 14 -16.31 -0.80 -89.56
CA ARG A 14 -17.37 -1.81 -89.45
C ARG A 14 -17.03 -2.93 -88.48
N SER A 15 -15.81 -3.49 -88.56
CA SER A 15 -15.39 -4.54 -87.61
C SER A 15 -15.31 -4.05 -86.16
N SER A 16 -15.14 -2.74 -85.93
CA SER A 16 -15.15 -2.17 -84.57
C SER A 16 -16.56 -1.88 -84.03
N MET A 17 -17.56 -1.74 -84.91
CA MET A 17 -18.95 -1.53 -84.50
C MET A 17 -19.67 -2.83 -84.14
N ASP A 18 -19.28 -3.96 -84.76
CA ASP A 18 -19.87 -5.28 -84.45
C ASP A 18 -19.46 -5.84 -83.07
N GLY A 19 -18.46 -5.23 -82.42
CA GLY A 19 -18.04 -5.57 -81.05
C GLY A 19 -18.69 -4.73 -79.95
N ILE A 20 -19.58 -3.79 -80.29
CA ILE A 20 -20.27 -2.95 -79.29
C ILE A 20 -21.51 -3.71 -78.83
N PRO A 21 -21.58 -4.19 -77.57
CA PRO A 21 -22.74 -4.92 -77.09
C PRO A 21 -23.98 -4.04 -77.22
N SER A 22 -25.03 -4.61 -77.79
CA SER A 22 -26.28 -3.87 -77.99
C SER A 22 -26.79 -3.35 -76.65
N ARG A 23 -27.57 -2.26 -76.67
CA ARG A 23 -28.20 -1.70 -75.45
C ARG A 23 -28.98 -2.76 -74.65
N THR A 24 -29.40 -3.84 -75.29
CA THR A 24 -30.10 -4.98 -74.71
C THR A 24 -29.14 -5.90 -73.93
N ASP A 25 -27.94 -6.17 -74.46
CA ASP A 25 -26.92 -7.00 -73.79
C ASP A 25 -26.31 -6.31 -72.59
N LYS A 26 -26.16 -4.97 -72.63
CA LYS A 26 -25.71 -4.17 -71.49
C LYS A 26 -26.63 -4.30 -70.27
N LYS A 27 -27.95 -4.38 -70.49
CA LYS A 27 -28.91 -4.57 -69.39
C LYS A 27 -28.83 -5.98 -68.81
N LEU A 28 -28.62 -6.99 -69.65
CA LEU A 28 -28.51 -8.38 -69.22
C LEU A 28 -27.23 -8.59 -68.41
N ILE A 29 -26.09 -8.07 -68.89
CA ILE A 29 -24.80 -8.09 -68.17
C ILE A 29 -24.87 -7.27 -66.86
N LEU A 30 -25.53 -6.11 -66.84
CA LEU A 30 -25.71 -5.33 -65.61
C LEU A 30 -26.62 -6.05 -64.60
N SER A 31 -27.64 -6.76 -65.06
CA SER A 31 -28.54 -7.54 -64.19
C SER A 31 -27.84 -8.76 -63.58
N GLU A 32 -26.91 -9.37 -64.31
CA GLU A 32 -26.11 -10.51 -63.85
C GLU A 32 -25.01 -10.08 -62.86
N ILE A 33 -24.43 -8.89 -63.05
CA ILE A 33 -23.51 -8.27 -62.08
C ILE A 33 -24.23 -7.81 -60.81
N GLN A 34 -25.48 -7.35 -60.90
CA GLN A 34 -26.27 -6.97 -59.72
C GLN A 34 -26.82 -8.17 -58.94
N SER A 35 -27.18 -9.27 -59.61
CA SER A 35 -27.70 -10.48 -58.94
C SER A 35 -26.59 -11.29 -58.24
N GLY A 36 -25.32 -11.15 -58.64
CA GLY A 36 -24.16 -11.75 -57.96
C GLY A 36 -23.75 -11.08 -56.63
N LYS A 37 -24.30 -9.91 -56.29
CA LYS A 37 -23.83 -9.08 -55.17
C LYS A 37 -24.63 -9.22 -53.86
N LYS A 38 -25.53 -10.19 -53.77
CA LYS A 38 -26.38 -10.43 -52.58
C LYS A 38 -26.09 -11.76 -51.87
N ARG A 39 -24.84 -12.24 -51.90
CA ARG A 39 -24.36 -13.13 -50.84
C ARG A 39 -24.19 -12.28 -49.59
N TRP A 40 -25.15 -12.37 -48.66
CA TRP A 40 -24.98 -11.87 -47.30
C TRP A 40 -23.67 -12.42 -46.76
N ASN A 41 -22.70 -11.53 -46.59
CA ASN A 41 -21.36 -11.85 -46.12
C ASN A 41 -21.49 -12.21 -44.64
N THR A 42 -21.72 -13.50 -44.34
CA THR A 42 -21.85 -14.04 -42.98
C THR A 42 -20.66 -13.69 -42.11
N SER A 43 -19.50 -13.42 -42.72
CA SER A 43 -18.31 -12.88 -42.09
C SER A 43 -18.55 -11.55 -41.36
N ASN A 44 -19.31 -10.63 -41.94
CA ASN A 44 -19.59 -9.33 -41.29
C ASN A 44 -20.48 -9.52 -40.06
N LEU A 45 -21.42 -10.46 -40.10
CA LEU A 45 -22.32 -10.75 -38.97
C LEU A 45 -21.56 -11.37 -37.78
N ILE A 46 -20.56 -12.22 -38.05
CA ILE A 46 -19.67 -12.79 -37.04
C ILE A 46 -18.81 -11.71 -36.37
N ILE A 47 -18.29 -10.75 -37.17
CA ILE A 47 -17.49 -9.64 -36.64
C ILE A 47 -18.32 -8.74 -35.71
N TYR A 48 -19.57 -8.44 -36.08
CA TYR A 48 -20.48 -7.67 -35.23
C TYR A 48 -20.89 -8.41 -33.95
N ALA A 49 -21.12 -9.72 -34.01
CA ALA A 49 -21.43 -10.51 -32.81
C ALA A 49 -20.24 -10.52 -31.82
N GLY A 50 -19.02 -10.63 -32.33
CA GLY A 50 -17.80 -10.60 -31.51
C GLY A 50 -17.55 -9.27 -30.81
N SER A 51 -17.79 -8.14 -31.49
CA SER A 51 -17.59 -6.81 -30.88
C SER A 51 -18.59 -6.52 -29.75
N VAL A 52 -19.85 -6.93 -29.92
CA VAL A 52 -20.89 -6.80 -28.89
C VAL A 52 -20.58 -7.68 -27.67
N ALA A 53 -20.13 -8.92 -27.88
CA ALA A 53 -19.74 -9.79 -26.78
C ALA A 53 -18.54 -9.24 -25.99
N CYS A 54 -17.56 -8.63 -26.68
CA CYS A 54 -16.42 -8.00 -26.05
C CYS A 54 -16.82 -6.78 -25.20
N LEU A 55 -17.72 -5.93 -25.71
CA LEU A 55 -18.26 -4.80 -24.95
C LEU A 55 -19.04 -5.24 -23.72
N LEU A 56 -19.83 -6.32 -23.82
CA LEU A 56 -20.54 -6.88 -22.67
C LEU A 56 -19.58 -7.42 -21.61
N LEU A 57 -18.54 -8.16 -22.00
CA LEU A 57 -17.50 -8.64 -21.07
C LEU A 57 -16.77 -7.48 -20.38
N LEU A 58 -16.44 -6.42 -21.12
CA LEU A 58 -15.77 -5.24 -20.58
C LEU A 58 -16.69 -4.48 -19.62
N SER A 59 -17.99 -4.38 -19.92
CA SER A 59 -18.97 -3.81 -18.99
C SER A 59 -19.14 -4.66 -17.74
N LEU A 60 -19.10 -5.99 -17.84
CA LEU A 60 -19.21 -6.89 -16.69
C LEU A 60 -17.98 -6.79 -15.77
N LEU A 61 -16.78 -6.69 -16.38
CA LEU A 61 -15.54 -6.42 -15.65
C LEU A 61 -15.58 -5.06 -14.96
N LEU A 62 -16.11 -4.03 -15.62
CA LEU A 62 -16.29 -2.69 -15.02
C LEU A 62 -17.34 -2.66 -13.91
N ILE A 63 -18.38 -3.49 -13.97
CA ILE A 63 -19.37 -3.61 -12.89
C ILE A 63 -18.78 -4.36 -11.69
N GLN A 64 -18.01 -5.43 -11.92
CA GLN A 64 -17.29 -6.12 -10.84
C GLN A 64 -16.23 -5.23 -10.19
N SER A 65 -15.54 -4.41 -10.99
CA SER A 65 -14.59 -3.42 -10.48
C SER A 65 -15.26 -2.13 -10.00
N GLY A 66 -16.55 -1.91 -10.27
CA GLY A 66 -17.33 -0.76 -9.80
C GLY A 66 -17.68 -0.80 -8.30
N THR A 67 -17.28 -1.86 -7.59
CA THR A 67 -17.18 -1.86 -6.12
C THR A 67 -15.88 -1.21 -5.63
N PHE A 68 -14.98 -0.76 -6.51
CA PHE A 68 -14.01 0.29 -6.17
C PHE A 68 -14.77 1.62 -6.08
N SER A 69 -15.36 1.81 -4.91
CA SER A 69 -15.90 3.09 -4.47
C SER A 69 -14.78 4.13 -4.53
N PHE A 70 -14.71 4.88 -5.64
CA PHE A 70 -14.01 6.16 -5.66
C PHE A 70 -14.88 7.15 -4.88
N ASN A 71 -14.89 6.98 -3.56
CA ASN A 71 -15.33 8.01 -2.63
C ASN A 71 -14.35 9.18 -2.79
N ASN A 72 -14.76 10.15 -3.61
CA ASN A 72 -14.30 11.54 -3.52
C ASN A 72 -14.88 12.15 -2.24
N ALA A 73 -14.50 11.60 -1.09
CA ALA A 73 -14.77 12.17 0.22
C ALA A 73 -13.49 12.88 0.68
N ASP A 74 -13.25 14.06 0.12
CA ASP A 74 -12.19 14.96 0.61
C ASP A 74 -12.62 15.75 1.85
N ASP A 75 -13.89 15.68 2.28
CA ASP A 75 -14.37 16.48 3.41
C ASP A 75 -15.02 15.62 4.49
N GLY A 76 -14.27 15.41 5.57
CA GLY A 76 -14.79 14.97 6.86
C GLY A 76 -14.89 13.46 7.04
N PHE A 77 -13.83 12.86 7.60
CA PHE A 77 -13.92 11.57 8.29
C PHE A 77 -14.79 11.77 9.55
N LEU A 78 -16.11 11.70 9.38
CA LEU A 78 -17.08 11.71 10.47
C LEU A 78 -17.12 10.30 11.06
N LEU A 79 -16.28 10.07 12.07
CA LEU A 79 -16.51 8.99 13.04
C LEU A 79 -17.89 9.24 13.64
N SER A 80 -18.90 8.52 13.17
CA SER A 80 -20.21 8.45 13.80
C SER A 80 -20.01 7.73 15.13
N SER A 81 -19.75 8.50 16.18
CA SER A 81 -19.90 8.06 17.57
C SER A 81 -21.28 7.39 17.71
N GLU A 82 -21.44 6.23 18.31
CA GLU A 82 -21.19 6.09 19.75
C GLU A 82 -20.82 4.67 20.25
N ASP A 83 -20.79 3.60 19.44
CA ASP A 83 -20.69 2.24 20.04
C ASP A 83 -19.84 1.18 19.31
N GLU A 84 -19.15 1.51 18.20
CA GLU A 84 -18.33 0.51 17.49
C GLU A 84 -16.83 0.77 17.65
N GLU A 85 -16.13 -0.20 18.26
CA GLU A 85 -14.66 -0.23 18.30
C GLU A 85 -14.09 -0.32 16.88
N VAL A 86 -13.64 0.84 16.40
CA VAL A 86 -13.12 1.05 15.03
C VAL A 86 -11.83 0.28 14.79
N VAL A 87 -10.98 0.21 15.82
CA VAL A 87 -9.67 -0.44 15.79
C VAL A 87 -9.52 -1.31 17.03
N LEU A 88 -8.91 -2.49 16.85
CA LEU A 88 -8.54 -3.40 17.94
C LEU A 88 -7.04 -3.57 18.01
N LEU A 89 -6.56 -3.74 19.24
CA LEU A 89 -5.23 -4.25 19.54
C LEU A 89 -5.35 -5.76 19.73
N GLU A 90 -4.91 -6.53 18.73
CA GLU A 90 -4.96 -7.99 18.74
C GLU A 90 -3.83 -8.61 19.57
N TYR A 91 -2.68 -7.97 19.55
CA TYR A 91 -1.46 -8.46 20.16
C TYR A 91 -0.59 -7.30 20.61
N GLY A 92 0.09 -7.47 21.73
CA GLY A 92 1.15 -6.58 22.17
C GLY A 92 2.33 -7.42 22.64
N SER A 93 3.55 -7.08 22.24
CA SER A 93 4.73 -7.54 22.96
C SER A 93 5.69 -6.43 23.26
N ILE A 94 6.42 -6.65 24.35
CA ILE A 94 7.39 -5.71 24.87
C ILE A 94 8.65 -6.49 25.20
N GLY A 95 9.80 -5.95 24.79
CA GLY A 95 11.08 -6.55 25.07
C GLY A 95 12.18 -5.51 25.15
N ILE A 96 13.28 -5.89 25.80
CA ILE A 96 14.53 -5.14 25.71
C ILE A 96 15.46 -5.97 24.83
N VAL A 97 15.92 -5.39 23.73
CA VAL A 97 16.81 -6.06 22.76
C VAL A 97 18.08 -5.25 22.56
N LYS A 98 19.20 -5.94 22.32
CA LYS A 98 20.43 -5.30 21.84
C LYS A 98 20.38 -5.27 20.33
N GLN A 99 20.42 -4.09 19.74
CA GLN A 99 20.32 -3.95 18.30
C GLN A 99 21.71 -4.02 17.67
N ASP A 100 21.96 -5.05 16.86
CA ASP A 100 23.21 -5.18 16.13
C ASP A 100 23.13 -4.38 14.82
N PHE A 101 23.84 -3.24 14.73
CA PHE A 101 23.82 -2.37 13.55
C PHE A 101 24.64 -2.91 12.36
N GLY A 102 25.14 -4.14 12.46
CA GLY A 102 25.89 -4.83 11.43
C GLY A 102 25.06 -5.14 10.16
N ASN A 103 25.01 -4.20 9.24
CA ASN A 103 24.84 -4.37 7.79
C ASN A 103 23.57 -5.03 7.21
N ASN A 104 22.52 -5.34 7.98
CA ASN A 104 21.27 -5.83 7.40
C ASN A 104 20.04 -5.35 8.18
N TYR A 105 19.57 -4.12 7.88
CA TYR A 105 18.19 -3.70 8.13
C TYR A 105 17.23 -4.45 7.19
N LEU A 106 17.22 -5.79 7.29
CA LEU A 106 16.49 -6.72 6.44
C LEU A 106 15.27 -7.31 7.19
N PHE A 107 14.72 -6.57 8.15
CA PHE A 107 13.36 -6.80 8.67
C PHE A 107 12.29 -5.98 7.94
N SER A 108 12.57 -5.58 6.69
CA SER A 108 11.56 -5.27 5.68
C SER A 108 11.29 -6.53 4.85
N SER A 109 10.35 -7.40 5.26
CA SER A 109 9.78 -8.33 4.28
C SER A 109 8.33 -8.80 4.49
N THR A 110 7.60 -8.37 5.52
CA THR A 110 6.17 -8.70 5.62
C THR A 110 5.21 -7.53 5.88
N SER A 111 5.69 -6.40 6.41
CA SER A 111 4.86 -5.19 6.55
C SER A 111 5.13 -4.22 5.41
N HIS A 112 4.16 -4.09 4.49
CA HIS A 112 4.23 -3.15 3.38
C HIS A 112 4.43 -1.71 3.90
N ASN A 113 5.53 -1.06 3.48
CA ASN A 113 5.77 0.39 3.54
C ASN A 113 5.66 1.05 4.93
N LEU A 114 6.37 0.56 5.94
CA LEU A 114 6.77 1.41 7.08
C LEU A 114 7.92 2.30 6.61
N ILE A 115 7.68 3.62 6.51
CA ILE A 115 8.72 4.57 6.12
C ILE A 115 9.38 5.08 7.38
N ILE A 116 10.57 4.54 7.65
CA ILE A 116 11.38 4.77 8.84
C ILE A 116 12.14 6.10 8.69
N GLU A 117 12.05 6.99 9.68
CA GLU A 117 12.75 8.29 9.71
C GLU A 117 14.19 8.13 10.23
N ASN A 118 15.12 7.69 9.37
CA ASN A 118 16.52 7.53 9.76
C ASN A 118 17.34 8.81 9.53
N ASN A 119 17.58 9.57 10.60
CA ASN A 119 18.58 10.64 10.65
C ASN A 119 19.70 10.30 11.66
N VAL A 120 20.34 9.14 11.51
CA VAL A 120 21.50 8.77 12.36
C VAL A 120 22.80 8.97 11.59
N ARG A 121 23.30 10.21 11.57
CA ARG A 121 24.68 10.52 11.12
C ARG A 121 25.65 10.39 12.31
N GLY A 122 26.53 9.39 12.27
CA GLY A 122 27.76 9.38 13.07
C GLY A 122 27.98 8.22 14.04
N MET A 123 27.45 7.03 13.78
CA MET A 123 27.72 5.86 14.65
C MET A 123 29.05 5.18 14.31
N SER A 124 29.81 4.87 15.36
CA SER A 124 30.93 3.93 15.34
C SER A 124 30.42 2.52 14.99
N GLU A 125 31.16 1.76 14.19
CA GLU A 125 30.78 0.45 13.65
C GLU A 125 30.53 -0.64 14.71
N ASN A 126 30.69 -0.36 16.01
CA ASN A 126 30.64 -1.35 17.09
C ASN A 126 29.67 -1.04 18.25
N ALA A 127 28.87 0.03 18.19
CA ALA A 127 27.93 0.34 19.27
C ALA A 127 26.65 -0.51 19.10
N GLN A 128 26.28 -1.31 20.11
CA GLN A 128 25.01 -2.05 20.13
C GLN A 128 24.10 -1.45 21.21
N PRO A 129 23.24 -0.47 20.88
CA PRO A 129 22.35 0.11 21.87
C PRO A 129 21.36 -0.95 22.35
N ALA A 130 21.06 -0.89 23.64
CA ALA A 130 19.88 -1.56 24.15
C ALA A 130 18.67 -0.67 23.87
N VAL A 131 17.61 -1.28 23.33
CA VAL A 131 16.35 -0.60 23.03
C VAL A 131 15.19 -1.31 23.72
N LEU A 132 14.24 -0.53 24.22
CA LEU A 132 12.93 -0.99 24.63
C LEU A 132 12.03 -1.00 23.39
N GLU A 133 11.60 -2.19 22.99
CA GLU A 133 10.84 -2.41 21.76
C GLU A 133 9.41 -2.84 22.07
N TYR A 134 8.45 -2.25 21.36
CA TYR A 134 7.03 -2.57 21.41
C TYR A 134 6.59 -3.09 20.05
N HIS A 135 6.00 -4.29 19.99
CA HIS A 135 5.34 -4.83 18.79
C HIS A 135 3.83 -4.86 19.01
N LEU A 136 3.10 -4.15 18.16
CA LEU A 136 1.66 -3.93 18.30
C LEU A 136 0.94 -4.51 17.08
N GLY A 137 0.11 -5.53 17.29
CA GLY A 137 -0.80 -6.08 16.30
C GLY A 137 -2.09 -5.27 16.27
N ILE A 138 -2.26 -4.40 15.27
CA ILE A 138 -3.43 -3.52 15.17
C ILE A 138 -4.30 -3.98 14.01
N ARG A 139 -5.60 -4.20 14.27
CA ARG A 139 -6.60 -4.57 13.27
C ARG A 139 -7.70 -3.53 13.14
N ASN A 140 -8.07 -3.24 11.91
CA ASN A 140 -9.24 -2.44 11.58
C ASN A 140 -10.48 -3.35 11.56
N ASN A 141 -11.51 -2.99 12.33
CA ASN A 141 -12.77 -3.73 12.39
C ASN A 141 -13.78 -3.30 11.33
N TRP A 142 -13.57 -2.14 10.69
CA TRP A 142 -14.45 -1.65 9.66
C TRP A 142 -14.17 -2.34 8.31
N GLY A 143 -15.21 -2.42 7.48
CA GLY A 143 -15.08 -2.90 6.11
C GLY A 143 -14.29 -1.95 5.20
N GLU A 144 -14.13 -0.69 5.62
CA GLU A 144 -13.39 0.34 4.90
C GLU A 144 -12.01 0.57 5.53
N THR A 145 -11.02 0.93 4.70
CA THR A 145 -9.66 1.17 5.18
C THR A 145 -9.58 2.52 5.91
N ILE A 146 -8.93 2.55 7.08
CA ILE A 146 -8.71 3.77 7.86
C ILE A 146 -7.42 4.45 7.40
N GLY A 147 -7.47 5.76 7.12
CA GLY A 147 -6.34 6.53 6.60
C GLY A 147 -6.19 6.48 5.08
N SER A 148 -5.16 7.14 4.53
CA SER A 148 -4.89 7.13 3.09
C SER A 148 -3.41 7.30 2.74
N ILE A 149 -2.98 6.60 1.67
CA ILE A 149 -1.69 6.81 0.99
C ILE A 149 -1.63 8.17 0.24
N LYS A 150 -2.74 8.90 0.14
CA LYS A 150 -2.77 10.23 -0.50
C LYS A 150 -2.03 11.26 0.35
N ASP A 151 -1.57 12.32 -0.30
CA ASP A 151 -0.90 13.46 0.35
C ASP A 151 0.37 13.06 1.13
N PHE A 152 1.21 12.23 0.52
CA PHE A 152 2.55 11.96 1.02
C PHE A 152 3.41 13.24 0.94
N SER A 153 3.99 13.62 2.07
CA SER A 153 4.96 14.70 2.19
C SER A 153 6.36 14.11 2.30
N PRO A 154 7.21 14.26 1.28
CA PRO A 154 8.60 13.77 1.33
C PRO A 154 9.44 14.48 2.40
N GLU A 155 9.15 15.75 2.69
CA GLU A 155 9.90 16.55 3.67
C GLU A 155 9.73 16.02 5.09
N THR A 156 8.51 15.62 5.43
CA THR A 156 8.14 15.09 6.75
C THR A 156 8.00 13.58 6.74
N ASN A 157 8.35 12.93 5.62
CA ASN A 157 8.25 11.50 5.37
C ASN A 157 6.92 10.87 5.84
N SER A 158 5.80 11.57 5.64
CA SER A 158 4.53 11.21 6.27
C SER A 158 3.34 11.48 5.36
N TYR A 159 2.23 10.77 5.64
CA TYR A 159 0.96 10.96 4.96
C TYR A 159 0.08 11.90 5.78
N LYS A 160 -0.46 12.95 5.16
CA LYS A 160 -1.40 13.87 5.82
C LYS A 160 -2.62 13.14 6.42
N ASN A 161 -3.07 12.09 5.75
CA ASN A 161 -4.18 11.23 6.17
C ASN A 161 -3.69 9.87 6.70
N GLY A 162 -2.41 9.73 7.00
CA GLY A 162 -1.87 8.52 7.62
C GLY A 162 -2.32 8.40 9.07
N VAL A 163 -2.35 7.18 9.57
CA VAL A 163 -2.57 6.90 10.98
C VAL A 163 -1.24 6.93 11.69
N LYS A 164 -1.09 7.85 12.64
CA LYS A 164 0.07 7.89 13.53
C LYS A 164 -0.22 6.99 14.72
N VAL A 165 0.75 6.15 15.08
CA VAL A 165 0.73 5.37 16.33
C VAL A 165 1.75 5.98 17.27
N HIS A 166 1.31 6.34 18.47
CA HIS A 166 2.21 6.78 19.53
C HIS A 166 1.82 6.16 20.86
N LEU A 167 2.75 6.22 21.80
CA LEU A 167 2.61 5.64 23.13
C LEU A 167 2.56 6.76 24.17
N GLU A 168 1.62 6.66 25.09
CA GLU A 168 1.49 7.59 26.21
C GLU A 168 1.72 6.82 27.53
N PRO A 169 2.89 7.00 28.19
CA PRO A 169 3.21 6.27 29.40
C PRO A 169 2.32 6.72 30.56
N ARG A 170 1.87 5.76 31.38
CA ARG A 170 1.18 6.05 32.62
C ARG A 170 2.16 6.38 33.74
N LYS A 171 1.62 6.92 34.84
CA LYS A 171 2.40 7.44 35.96
C LYS A 171 3.41 6.41 36.53
N SER A 172 3.04 5.14 36.63
CA SER A 172 3.92 4.08 37.15
C SER A 172 5.15 3.86 36.27
N LEU A 173 4.98 3.78 34.95
CA LEU A 173 6.09 3.66 34.01
C LEU A 173 6.98 4.92 34.05
N ILE A 174 6.38 6.11 34.13
CA ILE A 174 7.13 7.37 34.26
C ILE A 174 8.02 7.35 35.51
N GLU A 175 7.48 6.95 36.65
CA GLU A 175 8.23 6.85 37.91
C GLU A 175 9.39 5.86 37.80
N VAL A 176 9.18 4.68 37.20
CA VAL A 176 10.25 3.69 37.01
C VAL A 176 11.29 4.15 35.98
N MET A 177 10.90 4.85 34.92
CA MET A 177 11.87 5.44 33.99
C MET A 177 12.73 6.51 34.68
N ASP A 178 12.14 7.37 35.50
CA ASP A 178 12.90 8.38 36.26
C ASP A 178 13.84 7.73 37.28
N GLU A 179 13.40 6.66 37.95
CA GLU A 179 14.24 5.90 38.89
C GLU A 179 15.41 5.17 38.19
N VAL A 180 15.12 4.48 37.09
CA VAL A 180 16.06 3.56 36.43
C VAL A 180 16.97 4.29 35.46
N LEU A 181 16.42 5.20 34.66
CA LEU A 181 17.10 5.90 33.58
C LEU A 181 17.48 7.33 33.96
N GLY A 182 16.77 7.94 34.92
CA GLY A 182 16.92 9.36 35.26
C GLY A 182 16.24 10.30 34.26
N TYR A 183 15.39 9.77 33.37
CA TYR A 183 14.62 10.56 32.40
C TYR A 183 13.46 9.74 31.80
N ASN A 184 12.48 10.44 31.22
CA ASN A 184 11.35 9.85 30.51
C ASN A 184 11.72 9.58 29.03
N LEU A 185 11.66 8.30 28.60
CA LEU A 185 11.95 7.87 27.23
C LEU A 185 11.04 8.53 26.19
N PHE A 186 9.80 8.85 26.56
CA PHE A 186 8.79 9.36 25.63
C PHE A 186 8.86 10.90 25.44
N GLU A 187 9.62 11.60 26.28
CA GLU A 187 9.86 13.06 26.15
C GLU A 187 11.05 13.38 25.26
N ARG A 188 11.97 12.43 25.07
CA ARG A 188 13.16 12.58 24.24
C ARG A 188 13.03 11.65 23.05
N PRO A 189 12.62 12.15 21.87
CA PRO A 189 12.42 11.33 20.69
C PRO A 189 13.78 10.93 20.10
N VAL A 190 14.50 10.03 20.78
CA VAL A 190 15.57 9.25 20.18
C VAL A 190 14.93 7.96 19.67
N PHE A 191 13.99 8.13 18.74
CA PHE A 191 13.39 7.01 18.04
C PHE A 191 14.42 6.50 17.05
N TYR A 192 14.80 5.23 17.18
CA TYR A 192 15.58 4.57 16.14
C TYR A 192 14.74 4.36 14.87
N ASP A 193 13.43 4.17 15.01
CA ASP A 193 12.54 3.83 13.90
C ASP A 193 11.59 4.97 13.45
N GLY A 194 11.70 6.17 14.06
CA GLY A 194 10.74 7.26 13.90
C GLY A 194 9.36 6.96 14.52
N LEU A 195 8.42 7.91 14.41
CA LEU A 195 7.01 7.66 14.73
C LEU A 195 6.35 7.01 13.49
N PRO A 196 5.92 5.74 13.54
CA PRO A 196 5.36 5.07 12.38
C PRO A 196 4.08 5.77 11.94
N VAL A 197 4.11 6.36 10.75
CA VAL A 197 2.92 6.87 10.06
C VAL A 197 2.45 5.81 9.08
N ILE A 198 1.40 5.10 9.47
CA ILE A 198 0.81 4.04 8.69
C ILE A 198 -0.02 4.70 7.57
N PRO A 199 0.27 4.42 6.29
CA PRO A 199 -0.51 5.02 5.21
C PRO A 199 -2.00 4.66 5.31
N SER A 200 -2.30 3.43 5.71
CA SER A 200 -3.67 2.97 5.87
C SER A 200 -3.74 1.68 6.71
N ILE A 201 -4.72 1.55 7.61
CA ILE A 201 -4.89 0.35 8.45
C ILE A 201 -5.94 -0.59 7.85
N ARG A 202 -5.51 -1.81 7.54
CA ARG A 202 -6.36 -2.99 7.37
C ARG A 202 -6.12 -4.04 8.46
N GLY A 203 -4.89 -4.08 8.97
CA GLY A 203 -4.36 -5.12 9.84
C GLY A 203 -2.85 -5.15 9.66
N GLY A 204 -2.09 -5.33 10.75
CA GLY A 204 -0.63 -5.43 10.67
C GLY A 204 0.06 -5.39 12.03
N VAL A 205 1.36 -5.68 12.02
CA VAL A 205 2.24 -5.54 13.18
C VAL A 205 3.09 -4.29 13.02
N TYR A 206 3.17 -3.50 14.09
CA TYR A 206 3.84 -2.21 14.14
C TYR A 206 4.87 -2.23 15.26
N SER A 207 6.11 -1.84 14.96
CA SER A 207 7.21 -1.84 15.92
C SER A 207 7.59 -0.41 16.30
N LEU A 208 7.83 -0.17 17.59
CA LEU A 208 8.31 1.09 18.16
C LEU A 208 9.50 0.80 19.06
N SER A 209 10.65 1.42 18.77
CA SER A 209 11.90 1.18 19.48
C SER A 209 12.41 2.45 20.15
N PHE A 210 12.70 2.38 21.44
CA PHE A 210 13.19 3.48 22.27
C PHE A 210 14.59 3.17 22.80
N GLU A 211 15.56 4.04 22.55
CA GLU A 211 16.91 3.89 23.09
C GLU A 211 16.93 4.00 24.62
N ILE A 212 17.32 2.91 25.29
CA ILE A 212 17.51 2.91 26.75
C ILE A 212 18.99 3.01 27.14
N GLU A 213 19.88 2.51 26.29
CA GLU A 213 21.33 2.56 26.52
C GLU A 213 22.03 2.86 25.19
N SER A 214 22.95 3.82 25.19
CA SER A 214 23.85 4.05 24.06
C SER A 214 25.27 3.71 24.50
N ASP A 215 25.93 2.80 23.79
CA ASP A 215 27.39 2.54 23.90
C ASP A 215 28.25 3.73 23.44
N ARG A 216 27.67 4.92 23.27
CA ARG A 216 28.42 6.12 22.91
C ARG A 216 29.42 6.40 24.02
N GLU A 217 30.68 6.50 23.62
CA GLU A 217 31.89 6.88 24.36
C GLU A 217 31.77 8.27 25.02
N TYR A 218 30.68 8.58 25.71
CA TYR A 218 30.72 9.60 26.73
C TYR A 218 31.54 9.00 27.86
N GLU A 219 32.73 9.54 28.14
CA GLU A 219 33.66 9.09 29.19
C GLU A 219 33.06 9.00 30.62
N ASN A 220 31.75 9.27 30.78
CA ASN A 220 30.98 9.17 32.03
C ASN A 220 29.57 8.56 31.83
N SER A 221 29.25 7.91 30.70
CA SER A 221 27.95 7.24 30.53
C SER A 221 27.84 6.05 31.49
N SER A 222 26.69 6.01 32.18
CA SER A 222 26.38 5.08 33.26
C SER A 222 26.64 3.63 32.85
N PRO A 223 27.10 2.76 33.76
CA PRO A 223 27.17 1.32 33.49
C PRO A 223 25.81 0.82 32.99
N PHE A 224 25.85 -0.15 32.07
CA PHE A 224 24.74 -1.04 31.71
C PHE A 224 23.76 -1.16 32.89
N LEU A 225 22.47 -0.92 32.65
CA LEU A 225 21.44 -1.06 33.67
C LEU A 225 21.64 -2.40 34.39
N ALA A 226 21.54 -2.40 35.72
CA ALA A 226 21.59 -3.66 36.43
C ALA A 226 20.45 -4.57 35.95
N GLU A 227 20.63 -5.90 36.01
CA GLU A 227 19.58 -6.84 35.62
C GLU A 227 18.26 -6.58 36.38
N SER A 228 18.36 -6.21 37.66
CA SER A 228 17.22 -5.81 38.48
C SER A 228 16.52 -4.56 37.96
N GLN A 229 17.27 -3.57 37.47
CA GLN A 229 16.72 -2.33 36.89
C GLN A 229 16.03 -2.61 35.55
N ARG A 230 16.63 -3.42 34.68
CA ARG A 230 16.00 -3.85 33.42
C ARG A 230 14.72 -4.63 33.66
N LYS A 231 14.75 -5.57 34.60
CA LYS A 231 13.57 -6.35 34.98
C LYS A 231 12.47 -5.42 35.50
N ARG A 232 12.82 -4.46 36.37
CA ARG A 232 11.87 -3.50 36.92
C ARG A 232 11.23 -2.63 35.83
N LEU A 233 12.04 -2.14 34.89
CA LEU A 233 11.56 -1.38 33.74
C LEU A 233 10.59 -2.21 32.89
N LEU A 234 10.95 -3.46 32.60
CA LEU A 234 10.14 -4.36 31.76
C LEU A 234 8.81 -4.75 32.43
N GLU A 235 8.79 -4.95 33.75
CA GLU A 235 7.56 -5.22 34.52
C GLU A 235 6.52 -4.10 34.40
N GLU A 236 6.98 -2.84 34.32
CA GLU A 236 6.09 -1.68 34.21
C GLU A 236 5.94 -1.20 32.76
N ALA A 237 6.67 -1.78 31.79
CA ALA A 237 6.68 -1.29 30.41
C ALA A 237 5.32 -1.39 29.70
N GLY A 238 4.43 -2.27 30.19
CA GLY A 238 3.04 -2.39 29.73
C GLY A 238 2.11 -1.30 30.25
N GLU A 239 2.56 -0.46 31.19
CA GLU A 239 1.79 0.67 31.74
C GLU A 239 1.78 1.86 30.78
N VAL A 240 1.22 1.63 29.60
CA VAL A 240 1.22 2.58 28.47
C VAL A 240 -0.10 2.47 27.70
N ASP A 241 -0.60 3.63 27.27
CA ASP A 241 -1.71 3.69 26.33
C ASP A 241 -1.15 3.73 24.89
N VAL A 242 -1.68 2.86 24.03
CA VAL A 242 -1.49 2.91 22.58
C VAL A 242 -2.52 3.85 21.99
N VAL A 243 -2.06 4.95 21.41
CA VAL A 243 -2.93 6.01 20.87
C VAL A 243 -2.76 6.09 19.36
N LEU A 244 -3.88 6.05 18.64
CA LEU A 244 -3.92 6.20 17.20
C LEU A 244 -4.53 7.54 16.85
N THR A 245 -3.89 8.29 15.96
CA THR A 245 -4.38 9.59 15.50
C THR A 245 -4.36 9.73 13.97
N ILE A 246 -5.31 10.50 13.43
CA ILE A 246 -5.32 10.96 12.03
C ILE A 246 -5.53 12.46 12.04
N LYS A 247 -4.68 13.23 11.34
CA LYS A 247 -4.70 14.70 11.39
C LYS A 247 -4.74 15.23 12.83
N ASP A 248 -3.98 14.59 13.71
CA ASP A 248 -3.88 14.91 15.14
C ASP A 248 -5.20 14.78 15.93
N LYS A 249 -6.20 14.08 15.36
CA LYS A 249 -7.42 13.66 16.05
C LYS A 249 -7.29 12.21 16.48
N GLU A 250 -7.51 11.95 17.77
CA GLU A 250 -7.58 10.59 18.32
C GLU A 250 -8.73 9.81 17.68
N ILE A 251 -8.40 8.61 17.19
CA ILE A 251 -9.38 7.67 16.61
C ILE A 251 -9.53 6.41 17.46
N ALA A 252 -8.53 6.08 18.27
CA ALA A 252 -8.55 4.96 19.21
C ALA A 252 -7.50 5.17 20.30
N ARG A 253 -7.82 4.68 21.49
CA ARG A 253 -6.91 4.58 22.64
C ARG A 253 -7.13 3.22 23.28
N MET A 254 -6.06 2.46 23.43
CA MET A 254 -6.10 1.09 23.95
C MET A 254 -5.02 0.96 25.00
N TYR A 255 -5.35 0.40 26.16
CA TYR A 255 -4.37 0.21 27.21
C TYR A 255 -3.65 -1.12 27.04
N LEU A 256 -2.32 -1.09 26.97
CA LEU A 256 -1.54 -2.25 26.57
C LEU A 256 -1.65 -3.40 27.58
N ASN A 257 -1.66 -3.11 28.88
CA ASN A 257 -1.76 -4.11 29.94
C ASN A 257 -3.14 -4.79 30.07
N GLU A 258 -4.18 -4.22 29.46
CA GLU A 258 -5.52 -4.85 29.37
C GLU A 258 -5.65 -5.80 28.17
N THR A 259 -4.61 -5.90 27.33
CA THR A 259 -4.63 -6.80 26.17
C THR A 259 -4.44 -8.23 26.61
N GLU A 260 -5.40 -9.11 26.32
CA GLU A 260 -5.37 -10.53 26.70
C GLU A 260 -4.13 -11.28 26.15
N MET A 261 -3.50 -10.74 25.10
CA MET A 261 -2.31 -11.30 24.44
C MET A 261 -1.04 -10.45 24.64
N LEU A 262 -0.90 -9.77 25.78
CA LEU A 262 0.36 -9.09 26.12
C LEU A 262 1.46 -10.11 26.41
N HIS A 263 2.49 -10.15 25.56
CA HIS A 263 3.67 -10.99 25.77
C HIS A 263 4.88 -10.13 26.16
N ILE A 264 5.35 -10.30 27.40
CA ILE A 264 6.57 -9.66 27.88
C ILE A 264 7.73 -10.64 27.66
N ALA A 265 8.58 -10.38 26.67
CA ALA A 265 9.72 -11.23 26.36
C ALA A 265 10.93 -10.82 27.21
N PRO A 266 11.54 -11.74 27.97
CA PRO A 266 12.84 -11.48 28.58
C PRO A 266 13.90 -11.32 27.47
N ILE A 267 14.95 -10.57 27.78
CA ILE A 267 16.06 -10.23 26.87
C ILE A 267 16.56 -11.50 26.17
N SER A 268 16.57 -11.48 24.85
CA SER A 268 17.32 -12.45 24.05
C SER A 268 18.64 -11.81 23.66
N ASP A 269 19.76 -12.36 24.15
CA ASP A 269 21.09 -11.99 23.65
C ASP A 269 21.28 -12.45 22.17
N GLU A 270 20.37 -13.28 21.66
CA GLU A 270 20.30 -13.70 20.25
C GLU A 270 19.11 -13.00 19.60
N GLY A 271 19.35 -12.02 18.71
CA GLY A 271 18.33 -11.24 18.00
C GLY A 271 17.48 -12.05 17.02
N GLY A 272 16.66 -12.97 17.52
CA GLY A 272 15.76 -13.80 16.73
C GLY A 272 14.56 -14.25 17.55
N TYR A 273 13.39 -13.67 17.29
CA TYR A 273 12.13 -14.29 17.64
C TYR A 273 12.04 -15.64 16.91
N ASN A 274 12.15 -16.74 17.65
CA ASN A 274 11.73 -18.03 17.13
C ASN A 274 10.20 -18.04 17.14
N GLU A 275 9.57 -17.76 15.99
CA GLU A 275 8.18 -18.15 15.76
C GLU A 275 8.10 -19.66 15.98
N LYS A 276 7.60 -20.07 17.15
CA LYS A 276 7.15 -21.44 17.35
C LYS A 276 5.71 -21.52 16.87
N GLU A 277 5.52 -22.34 15.84
CA GLU A 277 4.23 -22.83 15.31
C GLU A 277 3.26 -23.30 16.41
#